data_AF-A0A8T6M295-F1
#
_entry.id   AF-A0A8T6M295-F1
#
_cell.length_a   1.000
_cell.length_b   1.000
_cell.length_c   1.000
_cell.angle_alpha   90.00
_cell.angle_beta   90.00
_cell.angle_gamma   90.00
#
_symmetry.space_group_name_H-M   'P 1'
#
loop_
_entity.id
_entity.type
_entity.pdbx_description
1 polymer ?
#
loop_
_entity_poly.entity_id
_entity_poly.type
_entity_poly.pdbx_seq_one_letter_code
_entity_poly.pdbx_strand_id
1 'polypeptide(L)'
;MLDSIRGTIVQKGEAGGITQGTGTSFIPIDVIKGFCGDLLKKLKIDVKIPGLLFIDTPGHEAFTTLRRRGGSIADLAILVIDINKGFQPQTDESLEYLKKFKTPFVVA
;
A
#
# COMPACT_ATOMS: atom_id res chain seq x y z
N MET A 1 -3.44 8.14 2.53
CA MET A 1 -3.07 7.64 1.18
C MET A 1 -4.09 6.64 0.67
N LEU A 2 -4.30 5.49 1.34
CA LEU A 2 -5.28 4.48 0.89
C LEU A 2 -6.72 5.01 0.79
N ASP A 3 -7.16 5.83 1.74
CA ASP A 3 -8.48 6.48 1.66
C ASP A 3 -8.64 7.38 0.43
N SER A 4 -7.59 8.08 0.03
CA SER A 4 -7.58 8.89 -1.21
C SER A 4 -7.71 8.03 -2.46
N ILE A 5 -7.15 6.82 -2.46
CA ILE A 5 -7.28 5.85 -3.56
C ILE A 5 -8.66 5.20 -3.56
N ARG A 6 -9.21 4.90 -2.38
CA ARG A 6 -10.52 4.27 -2.20
C ARG A 6 -11.69 5.24 -2.43
N GLY A 7 -11.46 6.55 -2.34
CA GLY A 7 -12.54 7.55 -2.31
C GLY A 7 -13.36 7.48 -1.02
N THR A 8 -12.81 6.90 0.04
CA THR A 8 -13.47 6.65 1.34
C THR A 8 -12.84 7.49 2.45
N ILE A 9 -13.50 7.52 3.61
CA ILE A 9 -13.05 8.26 4.80
C ILE A 9 -12.91 7.30 6.00
N VAL A 10 -12.39 6.09 5.77
CA VAL A 10 -12.26 5.04 6.80
C VAL A 10 -11.34 5.52 7.93
N GLN A 11 -10.29 6.26 7.60
CA GLN A 11 -9.31 6.81 8.54
C GLN A 11 -9.94 7.70 9.63
N LYS A 12 -11.08 8.37 9.36
CA LYS A 12 -11.77 9.19 10.37
C LYS A 12 -12.49 8.36 11.45
N GLY A 13 -12.81 7.10 11.17
CA GLY A 13 -13.43 6.18 12.12
C GLY A 13 -12.42 5.44 13.00
N GLU A 14 -11.13 5.54 12.71
CA GLU A 14 -10.08 4.79 13.41
C GLU A 14 -9.40 5.63 14.50
N ALA A 15 -9.17 5.01 15.66
CA ALA A 15 -8.54 5.68 16.80
C ALA A 15 -7.15 6.20 16.41
N GLY A 16 -6.96 7.52 16.54
CA GLY A 16 -5.70 8.19 16.19
C GLY A 16 -5.45 8.37 14.69
N GLY A 17 -6.43 8.08 13.82
CA GLY A 17 -6.28 8.20 12.37
C GLY A 17 -5.29 7.20 11.76
N ILE A 18 -5.08 6.07 12.44
CA ILE A 18 -4.18 4.98 12.03
C ILE A 18 -4.96 3.69 11.86
N THR A 19 -4.63 2.89 10.84
CA THR A 19 -5.27 1.60 10.57
C THR A 19 -5.17 0.68 11.80
N GLN A 20 -6.29 0.21 12.35
CA GLN A 20 -6.32 -0.66 13.54
C GLN A 20 -6.53 -2.15 13.20
N GLY A 21 -6.94 -2.47 11.97
CA GLY A 21 -7.20 -3.84 11.51
C GLY A 21 -6.61 -4.13 10.12
N THR A 22 -6.76 -5.37 9.63
CA THR A 22 -6.41 -5.71 8.24
C THR A 22 -7.61 -5.46 7.33
N GLY A 23 -7.64 -4.30 6.69
CA GLY A 23 -8.62 -3.99 5.65
C GLY A 23 -8.14 -4.48 4.30
N THR A 24 -9.04 -5.03 3.49
CA THR A 24 -8.75 -5.27 2.07
C THR A 24 -9.68 -4.44 1.20
N SER A 25 -9.18 -3.96 0.07
CA SER A 25 -10.00 -3.20 -0.88
C SER A 25 -9.59 -3.52 -2.29
N PHE A 26 -10.53 -4.07 -3.04
CA PHE A 26 -10.34 -4.34 -4.46
C PHE A 26 -10.71 -3.11 -5.28
N ILE A 27 -9.79 -2.64 -6.10
CA ILE A 27 -9.98 -1.54 -7.03
C ILE A 27 -9.98 -2.13 -8.45
N PRO A 28 -11.13 -2.16 -9.14
CA PRO A 28 -11.20 -2.74 -10.47
C PRO A 28 -10.49 -1.87 -11.53
N ILE A 29 -10.11 -2.49 -12.64
CA ILE A 29 -9.22 -1.90 -13.64
C ILE A 29 -9.82 -0.67 -14.35
N ASP A 30 -11.14 -0.60 -14.48
CA ASP A 30 -11.87 0.55 -15.02
C ASP A 30 -11.66 1.80 -14.18
N VAL A 31 -11.69 1.68 -12.85
CA VAL A 31 -11.40 2.77 -11.92
C VAL A 31 -9.96 3.23 -12.09
N ILE A 32 -8.99 2.31 -12.12
CA ILE A 32 -7.57 2.62 -12.32
C ILE A 32 -7.34 3.33 -13.65
N LYS A 33 -8.00 2.88 -14.73
CA LYS A 33 -7.95 3.54 -16.05
C LYS A 33 -8.61 4.92 -16.03
N GLY A 34 -9.62 5.14 -15.20
CA GLY A 34 -10.21 6.47 -15.00
C GLY A 34 -9.24 7.46 -14.36
N PHE A 35 -8.49 7.04 -13.34
CA PHE A 35 -7.50 7.90 -12.66
C PHE A 35 -6.19 8.06 -13.44
N CYS A 36 -5.69 6.99 -14.07
CA CYS A 36 -4.37 6.96 -14.70
C CYS A 36 -4.42 6.93 -16.23
N GLY A 37 -5.59 7.06 -16.86
CA GLY A 37 -5.79 6.79 -18.29
C GLY A 37 -4.88 7.59 -19.21
N ASP A 38 -4.69 8.88 -18.93
CA ASP A 38 -3.81 9.74 -19.72
C ASP A 38 -2.34 9.36 -19.58
N LEU A 39 -1.92 8.94 -18.39
CA LEU A 39 -0.57 8.45 -18.14
C LEU A 39 -0.32 7.10 -18.83
N LEU A 40 -1.26 6.16 -18.73
CA LEU A 40 -1.18 4.86 -19.38
C LEU A 40 -1.07 4.98 -20.91
N LYS A 41 -1.83 5.91 -21.51
CA LYS A 41 -1.74 6.22 -22.95
C LYS A 41 -0.39 6.78 -23.34
N LYS A 42 0.14 7.75 -22.58
CA LYS A 42 1.46 8.37 -22.84
C LYS A 42 2.59 7.34 -22.76
N LEU A 43 2.54 6.45 -21.78
CA LEU A 43 3.55 5.41 -21.58
C LEU A 43 3.31 4.15 -22.44
N LYS A 44 2.24 4.11 -23.23
CA LYS A 44 1.83 2.95 -24.05
C LYS A 44 1.78 1.64 -23.24
N ILE A 45 1.31 1.74 -21.99
CA ILE A 45 1.19 0.59 -21.08
C ILE A 45 -0.18 -0.04 -21.26
N ASP A 46 -0.20 -1.30 -21.68
CA ASP A 46 -1.42 -2.11 -21.72
C ASP A 46 -1.54 -2.93 -20.42
N VAL A 47 -2.59 -2.65 -19.65
CA VAL A 47 -2.85 -3.31 -18.36
C VAL A 47 -3.88 -4.42 -18.56
N LYS A 48 -3.43 -5.68 -18.35
CA LYS A 48 -4.21 -6.91 -18.61
C LYS A 48 -4.80 -7.58 -17.35
N ILE A 49 -4.60 -6.99 -16.18
CA ILE A 49 -5.14 -7.50 -14.91
C ILE A 49 -6.55 -6.95 -14.65
N PRO A 50 -7.41 -7.70 -13.94
CA PRO A 50 -8.79 -7.28 -13.65
C PRO A 50 -8.90 -6.13 -12.64
N GLY A 51 -7.84 -5.87 -11.87
CA GLY A 51 -7.79 -4.83 -10.85
C GLY A 51 -6.64 -5.05 -9.86
N LEU A 52 -6.61 -4.26 -8.80
CA LEU A 52 -5.62 -4.34 -7.73
C LEU A 52 -6.32 -4.56 -6.38
N LEU A 53 -5.83 -5.53 -5.61
CA LEU A 53 -6.28 -5.75 -4.23
C LEU A 53 -5.28 -5.08 -3.28
N PHE A 54 -5.71 -4.04 -2.59
CA PHE A 54 -4.91 -3.38 -1.57
C PHE A 54 -5.15 -4.04 -0.21
N ILE A 55 -4.05 -4.38 0.46
CA ILE A 55 -4.05 -4.86 1.84
C ILE A 55 -3.54 -3.71 2.72
N ASP A 56 -4.37 -3.30 3.67
CA ASP A 56 -4.03 -2.28 4.66
C ASP A 56 -3.31 -2.94 5.83
N THR A 57 -2.07 -2.51 6.10
CA THR A 57 -1.30 -2.96 7.27
C THR A 57 -1.14 -1.80 8.24
N PRO A 58 -1.43 -1.98 9.54
CA PRO A 58 -1.18 -0.95 10.54
C PRO A 58 0.30 -0.53 10.60
N GLY A 59 0.53 0.79 10.67
CA GLY A 59 1.86 1.37 10.80
C GLY A 59 2.42 1.36 12.24
N HIS A 60 1.59 1.09 13.24
CA HIS A 60 2.03 1.09 14.64
C HIS A 60 2.95 -0.10 14.92
N GLU A 61 3.96 0.11 15.77
CA GLU A 61 4.99 -0.87 16.09
C GLU A 61 4.40 -2.20 16.58
N ALA A 62 3.33 -2.14 17.39
CA ALA A 62 2.56 -3.27 17.89
C ALA A 62 2.02 -4.26 16.83
N PHE A 63 2.03 -3.92 15.54
CA PHE A 63 1.51 -4.74 14.44
C PHE A 63 2.60 -5.31 13.51
N THR A 64 3.82 -5.46 14.00
CA THR A 64 4.95 -6.17 13.34
C THR A 64 4.50 -7.47 12.65
N THR A 65 3.68 -8.28 13.32
CA THR A 65 3.15 -9.55 12.80
C THR A 65 2.32 -9.37 11.51
N LEU A 66 1.56 -8.27 11.41
CA LEU A 66 0.73 -7.98 10.24
C LEU A 66 1.59 -7.47 9.07
N ARG A 67 2.64 -6.67 9.33
CA ARG A 67 3.62 -6.29 8.30
C ARG A 67 4.37 -7.51 7.75
N ARG A 68 4.81 -8.41 8.64
CA ARG A 68 5.46 -9.68 8.25
C ARG A 68 4.54 -10.55 7.38
N ARG A 69 3.28 -10.69 7.78
CA ARG A 69 2.28 -11.48 7.03
C ARG A 69 1.91 -10.81 5.70
N GLY A 70 1.76 -9.49 5.67
CA GLY A 70 1.50 -8.71 4.46
C GLY A 70 2.64 -8.84 3.45
N GLY A 71 3.89 -8.72 3.90
CA GLY A 71 5.07 -8.89 3.06
C GLY A 71 5.14 -10.28 2.40
N SER A 72 4.79 -11.36 3.11
CA SER A 72 4.87 -12.71 2.55
C SER A 72 3.77 -13.05 1.54
N ILE A 73 2.62 -12.34 1.57
CA ILE A 73 1.46 -12.65 0.72
C ILE A 73 1.28 -11.67 -0.44
N ALA A 74 1.92 -10.49 -0.37
CA ALA A 74 1.78 -9.47 -1.38
C ALA A 74 2.66 -9.76 -2.60
N ASP A 75 2.10 -9.55 -3.80
CA ASP A 75 2.87 -9.59 -5.05
C ASP A 75 3.76 -8.35 -5.21
N LEU A 76 3.36 -7.22 -4.62
CA LEU A 76 4.07 -5.93 -4.66
C LEU A 76 3.73 -5.13 -3.39
N ALA A 77 4.72 -4.41 -2.83
CA ALA A 77 4.51 -3.51 -1.71
C ALA A 77 4.78 -2.04 -2.06
N ILE A 78 4.16 -1.13 -1.30
CA ILE A 78 4.44 0.30 -1.34
C ILE A 78 5.00 0.69 0.04
N LEU A 79 6.27 1.11 0.08
CA LEU A 79 6.92 1.60 1.27
C LEU A 79 6.76 3.12 1.34
N VAL A 80 5.94 3.61 2.28
CA VAL A 80 5.68 5.05 2.43
C VAL A 80 6.71 5.66 3.38
N ILE A 81 7.37 6.73 2.94
CA ILE A 81 8.37 7.45 3.75
C ILE A 81 7.98 8.93 3.86
N ASP A 82 7.88 9.43 5.09
CA ASP A 82 7.66 10.85 5.32
C ASP A 82 8.93 11.63 4.98
N ILE A 83 8.85 12.49 3.96
CA ILE A 83 9.98 13.31 3.50
C ILE A 83 10.57 14.21 4.60
N ASN A 84 9.76 14.61 5.61
CA ASN A 84 10.21 15.47 6.70
C ASN A 84 10.94 14.70 7.80
N LYS A 85 10.60 13.41 7.98
CA LYS A 85 11.17 12.56 9.03
C LYS A 85 12.25 11.60 8.50
N GLY A 86 12.26 11.36 7.19
CA GLY A 86 13.15 10.38 6.57
C GLY A 86 12.89 8.96 7.09
N PHE A 87 13.95 8.17 7.15
CA PHE A 87 13.89 6.79 7.62
C PHE A 87 13.65 6.76 9.13
N GLN A 88 12.74 5.88 9.54
CA GLN A 88 12.42 5.61 10.93
C GLN A 88 12.63 4.12 11.22
N PRO A 89 12.70 3.68 12.50
CA PRO A 89 12.88 2.27 12.83
C PRO A 89 11.84 1.33 12.16
N GLN A 90 10.61 1.81 11.97
CA GLN A 90 9.56 1.05 11.26
C GLN A 90 9.84 0.93 9.76
N THR A 91 10.54 1.89 9.16
CA THR A 91 11.01 1.83 7.77
C THR A 91 12.06 0.75 7.61
N ASP A 92 13.04 0.71 8.51
CA ASP A 92 14.11 -0.30 8.51
C ASP A 92 13.55 -1.71 8.71
N GLU A 93 12.63 -1.87 9.67
CA GLU A 93 11.93 -3.14 9.90
C GLU A 93 11.13 -3.59 8.67
N SER A 94 10.39 -2.68 8.04
CA SER A 94 9.61 -3.00 6.84
C SER A 94 10.52 -3.43 5.69
N LEU A 95 11.67 -2.76 5.50
CA LEU A 95 12.66 -3.13 4.51
C LEU A 95 13.27 -4.51 4.78
N GLU A 96 13.52 -4.87 6.04
CA GLU A 96 14.01 -6.19 6.41
C GLU A 96 13.03 -7.29 5.97
N TYR A 97 11.73 -7.13 6.26
CA TYR A 97 10.73 -8.12 5.85
C TYR A 97 10.59 -8.20 4.33
N LEU A 98 10.55 -7.07 3.62
CA LEU A 98 10.45 -7.05 2.16
C LEU A 98 11.65 -7.77 1.52
N LYS A 99 12.87 -7.55 2.03
CA LYS A 99 14.07 -8.28 1.57
C LYS A 99 14.00 -9.77 1.91
N LYS A 100 13.58 -10.11 3.12
CA LYS A 100 13.49 -11.50 3.60
C LYS A 100 12.51 -12.33 2.78
N PHE A 101 11.36 -11.76 2.41
CA PHE A 101 10.35 -12.43 1.59
C PHE A 101 10.55 -12.22 0.08
N LYS A 102 11.57 -11.45 -0.34
CA LYS A 102 11.84 -11.10 -1.74
C LYS A 102 10.64 -10.43 -2.43
N THR A 103 9.87 -9.67 -1.66
CA THR A 103 8.71 -8.94 -2.15
C THR A 103 9.20 -7.70 -2.90
N PRO A 104 8.92 -7.55 -4.20
CA PRO A 104 9.25 -6.32 -4.91
C PRO A 104 8.47 -5.16 -4.31
N PHE A 105 9.05 -3.96 -4.33
CA PHE A 105 8.40 -2.78 -3.76
C PHE A 105 8.80 -1.49 -4.46
N VAL A 106 7.96 -0.47 -4.28
CA VAL A 106 8.22 0.92 -4.66
C VAL A 106 8.20 1.81 -3.42
N VAL A 107 8.93 2.92 -3.45
CA VAL A 107 8.91 3.93 -2.37
C VAL A 107 8.02 5.09 -2.80
N ALA A 108 7.16 5.54 -1.89
CA ALA A 108 6.24 6.66 -2.11
C ALA A 108 6.34 7.71 -1.01
#